data_AF-A0A7J4ESA7-F1
#
_entry.id   AF-A0A7J4ESA7-F1
#
_cell.length_a   1.000
_cell.length_b   1.000
_cell.length_c   1.000
_cell.angle_alpha   90.00
_cell.angle_beta   90.00
_cell.angle_gamma   90.00
#
_symmetry.space_group_name_H-M   'P 1'
#
loop_
_entity.id
_entity.type
_entity.pdbx_description
1 polymer ?
#
loop_
_entity_poly.entity_id
_entity_poly.type
_entity_poly.pdbx_seq_one_letter_code
_entity_poly.pdbx_strand_id
1 'polypeptide(L)'
;RVEKTAPFLFWDGDTYIFIEEGKPYWMMMGIAADDKLPYSEPEYWKKRVIRKEVKPGEIEISFEEGKRVNYVRDSVKAIVDPLDGTVNLYVVNRDPLIETYSKIYPVLFRSCNELSENTRKHFKYPEDLFTLQAQKFNVYHMKDVVVFYNKEDQWVAAEEKYHGMRKRIEAYNILIEVDGEAEFILMQPLTPKGKQNMIAWLAVFQNERYGEIVCYEFLKGELIYGPIQVEARVDQNPDLSKLITLWGQVGSEVFRGNLLVIPVRNSVVYVEPLYLSSEVSPIPELRKVIVVWYDPVAGEDRIAFADTTLEAFTSVLTGKEVEAIEGKEISEKKVKEIIEEIKRLLEELRKEVEK
;
A
#
# COMPACT_ATOMS: atom_id res chain seq x y z
N ARG A 1 -17.39 -14.98 13.55
CA ARG A 1 -17.85 -16.36 13.24
C ARG A 1 -16.69 -17.18 12.69
N VAL A 2 -16.01 -16.69 11.65
CA VAL A 2 -14.80 -17.28 11.05
C VAL A 2 -13.76 -17.71 12.10
N GLU A 3 -13.36 -16.81 13.00
CA GLU A 3 -12.39 -17.13 14.06
C GLU A 3 -12.85 -18.25 15.01
N LYS A 4 -14.16 -18.43 15.21
CA LYS A 4 -14.72 -19.54 16.01
C LYS A 4 -14.73 -20.85 15.23
N THR A 5 -14.91 -20.78 13.91
CA THR A 5 -14.93 -21.94 13.01
C THR A 5 -13.54 -22.57 12.86
N ALA A 6 -12.50 -21.75 12.78
CA ALA A 6 -11.11 -22.20 12.72
C ALA A 6 -10.23 -21.36 13.67
N PRO A 7 -10.28 -21.63 14.99
CA PRO A 7 -9.57 -20.87 16.02
C PRO A 7 -8.06 -21.13 16.05
N PHE A 8 -7.61 -22.16 15.34
CA PHE A 8 -6.21 -22.53 15.17
C PHE A 8 -5.53 -21.79 14.00
N LEU A 9 -6.30 -21.04 13.20
CA LEU A 9 -5.74 -20.13 12.20
C LEU A 9 -5.63 -18.73 12.78
N PHE A 10 -4.62 -18.02 12.32
CA PHE A 10 -4.50 -16.59 12.49
C PHE A 10 -5.29 -15.92 11.37
N TRP A 11 -5.88 -14.77 11.66
CA TRP A 11 -6.72 -14.05 10.72
C TRP A 11 -6.17 -12.64 10.56
N ASP A 12 -6.01 -12.22 9.32
CA ASP A 12 -5.54 -10.89 8.97
C ASP A 12 -6.57 -9.81 9.39
N GLY A 13 -6.08 -8.62 9.72
CA GLY A 13 -6.92 -7.48 10.07
C GLY A 13 -7.68 -6.85 8.89
N ASP A 14 -7.21 -7.00 7.64
CA ASP A 14 -7.84 -6.41 6.45
C ASP A 14 -8.96 -7.30 5.89
N THR A 15 -10.15 -7.20 6.47
CA THR A 15 -11.35 -7.87 5.94
C THR A 15 -12.07 -6.97 4.94
N TYR A 16 -12.41 -7.49 3.75
CA TYR A 16 -13.03 -6.70 2.68
C TYR A 16 -14.20 -7.40 2.01
N ILE A 17 -15.02 -6.60 1.32
CA ILE A 17 -16.13 -7.08 0.49
C ILE A 17 -15.68 -7.18 -0.96
N PHE A 18 -16.10 -8.22 -1.65
CA PHE A 18 -16.02 -8.34 -3.10
C PHE A 18 -17.38 -8.75 -3.67
N ILE A 19 -17.56 -8.60 -4.98
CA ILE A 19 -18.82 -8.94 -5.67
C ILE A 19 -18.59 -10.15 -6.56
N GLU A 20 -19.42 -11.17 -6.39
CA GLU A 20 -19.47 -12.36 -7.24
C GLU A 20 -20.91 -12.49 -7.78
N GLU A 21 -21.08 -12.52 -9.10
CA GLU A 21 -22.40 -12.64 -9.75
C GLU A 21 -23.44 -11.62 -9.24
N GLY A 22 -22.99 -10.39 -8.96
CA GLY A 22 -23.84 -9.30 -8.45
C GLY A 22 -24.21 -9.42 -6.97
N LYS A 23 -23.65 -10.39 -6.23
CA LYS A 23 -23.86 -10.56 -4.78
C LYS A 23 -22.59 -10.21 -4.00
N PRO A 24 -22.71 -9.50 -2.87
CA PRO A 24 -21.57 -9.19 -2.02
C PRO A 24 -21.16 -10.40 -1.18
N TYR A 25 -19.87 -10.58 -0.99
CA TYR A 25 -19.27 -11.57 -0.09
C TYR A 25 -18.15 -10.94 0.71
N TRP A 26 -17.98 -11.35 1.97
CA TRP A 26 -16.82 -10.96 2.78
C TRP A 26 -15.68 -11.95 2.55
N MET A 27 -14.46 -11.45 2.39
CA MET A 27 -13.25 -12.25 2.36
C MET A 27 -12.38 -11.93 3.58
N MET A 28 -11.89 -12.97 4.25
CA MET A 28 -10.87 -12.88 5.30
C MET A 28 -9.69 -13.79 4.95
N MET A 29 -8.48 -13.32 5.22
CA MET A 29 -7.25 -14.08 4.96
C MET A 29 -6.85 -14.88 6.20
N GLY A 30 -6.67 -16.19 6.01
CA GLY A 30 -6.28 -17.15 7.04
C GLY A 30 -4.81 -17.54 6.91
N ILE A 31 -4.06 -17.30 7.98
CA ILE A 31 -2.64 -17.58 8.12
C ILE A 31 -2.49 -18.85 8.96
N ALA A 32 -1.81 -19.86 8.40
CA ALA A 32 -1.33 -21.00 9.18
C ALA A 32 -0.10 -20.55 9.97
N ALA A 33 -0.08 -20.81 11.28
CA ALA A 33 1.02 -20.39 12.13
C ALA A 33 1.33 -21.41 13.24
N ASP A 34 2.59 -21.43 13.66
CA ASP A 34 3.10 -22.22 14.79
C ASP A 34 4.21 -21.41 15.51
N ASP A 35 4.49 -21.73 16.76
CA ASP A 35 5.57 -21.17 17.57
C ASP A 35 6.66 -22.19 17.94
N LYS A 36 6.58 -23.41 17.38
CA LYS A 36 7.44 -24.55 17.69
C LYS A 36 8.33 -25.02 16.55
N LEU A 37 8.43 -24.26 15.46
CA LEU A 37 9.35 -24.62 14.37
C LEU A 37 10.81 -24.54 14.87
N PRO A 38 11.56 -25.66 14.89
CA PRO A 38 12.93 -25.65 15.39
C PRO A 38 13.83 -24.77 14.52
N TYR A 39 14.84 -24.14 15.14
CA TYR A 39 15.83 -23.30 14.46
C TYR A 39 15.25 -22.09 13.69
N SER A 40 14.01 -21.69 14.00
CA SER A 40 13.38 -20.48 13.48
C SER A 40 13.43 -19.35 14.51
N GLU A 41 13.67 -18.11 14.06
CA GLU A 41 13.64 -16.94 14.92
C GLU A 41 12.20 -16.59 15.29
N PRO A 42 11.84 -16.58 16.60
CA PRO A 42 10.50 -16.20 17.01
C PRO A 42 10.23 -14.72 16.75
N GLU A 43 8.97 -14.42 16.53
CA GLU A 43 8.42 -13.07 16.41
C GLU A 43 7.05 -13.02 17.09
N TYR A 44 6.52 -11.81 17.29
CA TYR A 44 5.16 -11.64 17.76
C TYR A 44 4.24 -11.24 16.60
N TRP A 45 3.27 -12.10 16.28
CA TRP A 45 2.19 -11.76 15.38
C TRP A 45 1.34 -10.65 16.00
N LYS A 46 1.26 -9.51 15.31
CA LYS A 46 0.44 -8.37 15.69
C LYS A 46 -0.65 -8.21 14.65
N LYS A 47 -1.86 -8.65 15.00
CA LYS A 47 -3.03 -8.46 14.14
C LYS A 47 -3.47 -7.02 14.19
N ARG A 48 -3.69 -6.40 13.04
CA ARG A 48 -4.28 -5.06 12.96
C ARG A 48 -5.74 -5.09 13.42
N VAL A 49 -6.10 -4.16 14.31
CA VAL A 49 -7.47 -4.01 14.82
C VAL A 49 -7.90 -2.56 14.70
N ILE A 50 -8.94 -2.34 13.88
CA ILE A 50 -9.65 -1.07 13.78
C ILE A 50 -10.57 -0.96 15.00
N ARG A 51 -10.16 -0.19 16.02
CA ARG A 51 -10.90 -0.15 17.30
C ARG A 51 -11.97 0.91 17.36
N LYS A 52 -11.71 2.11 16.84
CA LYS A 52 -12.66 3.23 16.89
C LYS A 52 -12.21 4.38 16.00
N GLU A 53 -13.18 5.07 15.41
CA GLU A 53 -12.99 6.43 14.91
C GLU A 53 -12.84 7.36 16.13
N VAL A 54 -11.62 7.86 16.37
CA VAL A 54 -11.32 8.72 17.54
C VAL A 54 -11.79 10.14 17.27
N LYS A 55 -11.64 10.58 16.01
CA LYS A 55 -12.29 11.73 15.39
C LYS A 55 -12.74 11.33 13.99
N PRO A 56 -13.75 11.99 13.40
CA PRO A 56 -14.13 11.67 12.03
C PRO A 56 -12.96 11.80 11.05
N GLY A 57 -12.69 10.72 10.30
CA GLY A 57 -11.49 10.59 9.47
C GLY A 57 -10.22 10.06 10.14
N GLU A 58 -10.19 10.01 11.47
CA GLU A 58 -9.08 9.49 12.26
C GLU A 58 -9.44 8.10 12.81
N ILE A 59 -9.00 7.08 12.07
CA ILE A 59 -9.12 5.69 12.49
C ILE A 59 -7.93 5.36 13.39
N GLU A 60 -8.18 5.09 14.68
CA GLU A 60 -7.15 4.53 15.55
C GLU A 60 -6.94 3.07 15.19
N ILE A 61 -5.84 2.83 14.49
CA ILE A 61 -5.29 1.50 14.26
C ILE A 61 -4.55 1.09 15.52
N SER A 62 -5.05 0.04 16.16
CA SER A 62 -4.37 -0.61 17.26
C SER A 62 -3.93 -2.01 16.83
N PHE A 63 -3.07 -2.62 17.63
CA PHE A 63 -2.69 -4.01 17.45
C PHE A 63 -3.21 -4.84 18.61
N GLU A 64 -3.70 -6.03 18.30
CA GLU A 64 -4.01 -7.06 19.30
C GLU A 64 -2.75 -7.46 20.08
N GLU A 65 -2.94 -8.03 21.27
CA GLU A 65 -1.82 -8.56 22.05
C GLU A 65 -1.09 -9.62 21.24
N GLY A 66 0.24 -9.46 21.13
CA GLY A 66 1.03 -10.26 20.21
C GLY A 66 1.06 -11.72 20.62
N LYS A 67 0.75 -12.63 19.69
CA LYS A 67 0.99 -14.06 19.88
C LYS A 67 2.34 -14.44 19.31
N ARG A 68 3.12 -15.23 20.04
CA ARG A 68 4.41 -15.71 19.54
C ARG A 68 4.19 -16.63 18.34
N VAL A 69 4.98 -16.43 17.29
CA VAL A 69 5.00 -17.24 16.08
C VAL A 69 6.45 -17.39 15.60
N ASN A 70 6.77 -18.51 14.96
CA ASN A 70 8.03 -18.72 14.25
C ASN A 70 7.85 -19.54 12.95
N TYR A 71 6.60 -19.84 12.61
CA TYR A 71 6.16 -20.29 11.30
C TYR A 71 4.89 -19.50 10.97
N VAL A 72 4.82 -18.91 9.78
CA VAL A 72 3.62 -18.22 9.28
C VAL A 72 3.51 -18.43 7.78
N ARG A 73 2.29 -18.66 7.28
CA ARG A 73 2.05 -18.80 5.84
C ARG A 73 0.64 -18.41 5.42
N ASP A 74 0.53 -17.66 4.33
CA ASP A 74 -0.75 -17.43 3.65
C ASP A 74 -1.27 -18.76 3.09
N SER A 75 -2.35 -19.28 3.68
CA SER A 75 -2.77 -20.67 3.43
C SER A 75 -4.24 -20.81 3.10
N VAL A 76 -5.10 -19.99 3.69
CA VAL A 76 -6.56 -20.15 3.59
C VAL A 76 -7.22 -18.81 3.28
N LYS A 77 -8.31 -18.83 2.51
CA LYS A 77 -9.24 -17.70 2.36
C LYS A 77 -10.61 -18.11 2.87
N ALA A 78 -11.14 -17.36 3.83
CA ALA A 78 -12.52 -17.53 4.26
C ALA A 78 -13.42 -16.62 3.43
N ILE A 79 -14.46 -17.20 2.83
CA ILE A 79 -15.51 -16.46 2.14
C ILE A 79 -16.79 -16.60 2.97
N VAL A 80 -17.39 -15.48 3.33
CA VAL A 80 -18.58 -15.41 4.17
C VAL A 80 -19.73 -14.79 3.40
N ASP A 81 -20.83 -15.52 3.31
CA ASP A 81 -22.09 -15.00 2.79
C ASP A 81 -22.70 -14.03 3.82
N PRO A 82 -22.95 -12.76 3.46
CA PRO A 82 -23.48 -11.78 4.40
C PRO A 82 -24.95 -12.03 4.77
N LEU A 83 -25.69 -12.81 4.00
CA LEU A 83 -27.12 -13.04 4.20
C LEU A 83 -27.38 -14.03 5.35
N ASP A 84 -26.68 -15.17 5.36
CA ASP A 84 -26.89 -16.25 6.33
C ASP A 84 -25.66 -16.51 7.24
N GLY A 85 -24.54 -15.84 6.93
CA GLY A 85 -23.26 -15.98 7.62
C GLY A 85 -22.58 -17.33 7.38
N THR A 86 -22.93 -18.06 6.31
CA THR A 86 -22.25 -19.29 5.90
C THR A 86 -20.78 -18.99 5.64
N VAL A 87 -19.89 -19.77 6.25
CA VAL A 87 -18.43 -19.62 6.15
C VAL A 87 -17.88 -20.79 5.35
N ASN A 88 -17.17 -20.49 4.26
CA ASN A 88 -16.43 -21.48 3.47
C ASN A 88 -14.94 -21.16 3.53
N LEU A 89 -14.12 -22.16 3.85
CA LEU A 89 -12.67 -22.02 3.95
C LEU A 89 -12.00 -22.70 2.75
N TYR A 90 -11.27 -21.93 1.93
CA TYR A 90 -10.60 -22.41 0.73
C TYR A 90 -9.08 -22.42 0.92
N VAL A 91 -8.44 -23.55 0.63
CA VAL A 91 -6.98 -23.68 0.71
C VAL A 91 -6.35 -23.07 -0.54
N VAL A 92 -5.53 -22.03 -0.37
CA VAL A 92 -4.89 -21.31 -1.49
C VAL A 92 -3.52 -21.86 -1.81
N ASN A 93 -2.71 -22.11 -0.78
CA ASN A 93 -1.36 -22.62 -0.91
C ASN A 93 -1.21 -23.96 -0.21
N ARG A 94 -0.36 -24.81 -0.76
CA ARG A 94 -0.02 -26.10 -0.16
C ARG A 94 0.75 -25.92 1.13
N ASP A 95 0.12 -26.07 2.29
CA ASP A 95 0.71 -25.88 3.62
C ASP A 95 0.65 -27.18 4.48
N PRO A 96 1.76 -27.64 5.09
CA PRO A 96 1.77 -28.86 5.91
C PRO A 96 0.85 -28.85 7.15
N LEU A 97 0.68 -27.69 7.80
CA LEU A 97 -0.24 -27.53 8.91
C LEU A 97 -1.68 -27.65 8.40
N ILE A 98 -2.01 -26.99 7.28
CA ILE A 98 -3.34 -27.10 6.68
C ILE A 98 -3.61 -28.53 6.20
N GLU A 99 -2.65 -29.19 5.55
CA GLU A 99 -2.77 -30.60 5.14
C GLU A 99 -3.08 -31.51 6.35
N THR A 100 -2.51 -31.21 7.51
CA THR A 100 -2.78 -31.93 8.76
C THR A 100 -4.18 -31.62 9.29
N TYR A 101 -4.57 -30.35 9.35
CA TYR A 101 -5.92 -29.95 9.78
C TYR A 101 -7.01 -30.47 8.84
N SER A 102 -6.75 -30.54 7.53
CA SER A 102 -7.68 -31.14 6.55
C SER A 102 -7.90 -32.64 6.79
N LYS A 103 -6.89 -33.37 7.30
CA LYS A 103 -7.07 -34.78 7.69
C LYS A 103 -7.89 -34.92 8.98
N ILE A 104 -7.72 -34.00 9.93
CA ILE A 104 -8.46 -33.98 11.19
C ILE A 104 -9.92 -33.56 10.96
N TYR A 105 -10.16 -32.60 10.06
CA TYR A 105 -11.46 -32.02 9.74
C TYR A 105 -11.77 -32.12 8.23
N PRO A 106 -12.17 -33.31 7.73
CA PRO A 106 -12.30 -33.55 6.29
C PRO A 106 -13.30 -32.68 5.53
N VAL A 107 -14.28 -32.10 6.23
CA VAL A 107 -15.35 -31.27 5.63
C VAL A 107 -15.13 -29.75 5.82
N LEU A 108 -14.08 -29.36 6.55
CA LEU A 108 -13.87 -27.96 6.93
C LEU A 108 -13.24 -27.14 5.79
N PHE A 109 -12.34 -27.74 5.04
CA PHE A 109 -11.58 -27.09 3.98
C PHE A 109 -12.05 -27.53 2.60
N ARG A 110 -12.09 -26.57 1.68
CA ARG A 110 -12.42 -26.74 0.27
C ARG A 110 -11.23 -26.40 -0.61
N SER A 111 -11.24 -26.91 -1.82
CA SER A 111 -10.19 -26.62 -2.80
C SER A 111 -10.40 -25.24 -3.42
N CYS A 112 -9.35 -24.44 -3.56
CA CYS A 112 -9.42 -23.17 -4.31
C CYS A 112 -9.83 -23.36 -5.79
N ASN A 113 -9.72 -24.58 -6.33
CA ASN A 113 -10.19 -24.90 -7.68
C ASN A 113 -11.71 -24.92 -7.80
N GLU A 114 -12.44 -24.96 -6.69
CA GLU A 114 -13.91 -24.83 -6.67
C GLU A 114 -14.36 -23.38 -6.89
N LEU A 115 -13.46 -22.40 -6.72
CA LEU A 115 -13.76 -20.98 -6.90
C LEU A 115 -13.76 -20.59 -8.37
N SER A 116 -14.65 -19.66 -8.71
CA SER A 116 -14.65 -19.04 -10.03
C SER A 116 -13.35 -18.24 -10.25
N GLU A 117 -13.01 -18.02 -11.52
CA GLU A 117 -11.88 -17.16 -11.86
C GLU A 117 -12.08 -15.73 -11.33
N ASN A 118 -13.33 -15.22 -11.36
CA ASN A 118 -13.66 -13.91 -10.83
C ASN A 118 -13.38 -13.80 -9.33
N THR A 119 -13.79 -14.79 -8.54
CA THR A 119 -13.50 -14.80 -7.09
C THR A 119 -11.99 -14.85 -6.82
N ARG A 120 -11.23 -15.61 -7.60
CA ARG A 120 -9.76 -15.69 -7.43
C ARG A 120 -9.06 -14.36 -7.76
N LYS A 121 -9.55 -13.58 -8.73
CA LYS A 121 -9.04 -12.23 -9.03
C LYS A 121 -9.23 -11.23 -7.89
N HIS A 122 -10.11 -11.53 -6.95
CA HIS A 122 -10.30 -10.73 -5.74
C HIS A 122 -9.39 -11.13 -4.58
N PHE A 123 -8.50 -12.10 -4.73
CA PHE A 123 -7.59 -12.47 -3.65
C PHE A 123 -6.62 -11.34 -3.33
N LYS A 124 -6.50 -11.02 -2.04
CA LYS A 124 -5.42 -10.19 -1.53
C LYS A 124 -4.41 -11.02 -0.77
N TYR A 125 -3.17 -10.55 -0.76
CA TYR A 125 -2.14 -11.09 0.13
C TYR A 125 -2.34 -10.49 1.53
N PRO A 126 -2.20 -11.28 2.62
CA PRO A 126 -2.44 -10.76 3.96
C PRO A 126 -1.42 -9.67 4.34
N GLU A 127 -1.91 -8.48 4.71
CA GLU A 127 -1.07 -7.31 4.98
C GLU A 127 -0.27 -7.48 6.28
N ASP A 128 -0.86 -8.09 7.31
CA ASP A 128 -0.19 -8.36 8.58
C ASP A 128 0.96 -9.38 8.36
N LEU A 129 0.74 -10.36 7.48
CA LEU A 129 1.77 -11.33 7.09
C LEU A 129 2.90 -10.66 6.31
N PHE A 130 2.55 -9.85 5.31
CA PHE A 130 3.54 -9.12 4.50
C PHE A 130 4.39 -8.20 5.37
N THR A 131 3.77 -7.47 6.31
CA THR A 131 4.46 -6.59 7.24
C THR A 131 5.45 -7.35 8.11
N LEU A 132 5.07 -8.52 8.64
CA LEU A 132 5.98 -9.38 9.41
C LEU A 132 7.15 -9.87 8.52
N GLN A 133 6.86 -10.31 7.30
CA GLN A 133 7.87 -10.75 6.34
C GLN A 133 8.86 -9.62 5.99
N ALA A 134 8.36 -8.40 5.76
CA ALA A 134 9.18 -7.22 5.50
C ALA A 134 10.09 -6.89 6.70
N GLN A 135 9.57 -6.95 7.93
CA GLN A 135 10.35 -6.74 9.15
C GLN A 135 11.49 -7.74 9.31
N LYS A 136 11.27 -9.01 8.96
CA LYS A 136 12.35 -10.02 8.94
C LYS A 136 13.33 -9.75 7.80
N PHE A 137 12.84 -9.45 6.60
CA PHE A 137 13.68 -9.16 5.44
C PHE A 137 14.63 -7.97 5.67
N ASN A 138 14.18 -6.96 6.40
CA ASN A 138 14.96 -5.78 6.82
C ASN A 138 16.28 -6.11 7.56
N VAL A 139 16.43 -7.34 8.06
CA VAL A 139 17.66 -7.84 8.68
C VAL A 139 18.26 -9.00 7.88
N TYR A 140 17.45 -9.95 7.43
CA TYR A 140 17.93 -11.17 6.79
C TYR A 140 18.38 -11.02 5.33
N HIS A 141 18.18 -9.86 4.70
CA HIS A 141 18.79 -9.58 3.41
C HIS A 141 20.34 -9.50 3.49
N MET A 142 20.88 -9.18 4.68
CA MET A 142 22.33 -9.18 4.95
C MET A 142 22.86 -10.61 4.99
N LYS A 143 23.57 -11.03 3.94
CA LYS A 143 24.15 -12.38 3.83
C LYS A 143 25.57 -12.50 4.39
N ASP A 144 26.30 -11.40 4.50
CA ASP A 144 27.63 -11.41 5.12
C ASP A 144 27.49 -11.50 6.65
N VAL A 145 28.24 -12.43 7.26
CA VAL A 145 28.10 -12.76 8.69
C VAL A 145 28.51 -11.60 9.59
N VAL A 146 29.55 -10.85 9.22
CA VAL A 146 30.06 -9.73 10.03
C VAL A 146 29.08 -8.57 9.96
N VAL A 147 28.61 -8.23 8.75
CA VAL A 147 27.59 -7.21 8.50
C VAL A 147 26.29 -7.55 9.24
N PHE A 148 25.84 -8.81 9.16
CA PHE A 148 24.64 -9.28 9.85
C PHE A 148 24.78 -9.21 11.37
N TYR A 149 25.91 -9.68 11.93
CA TYR A 149 26.16 -9.67 13.37
C TYR A 149 26.17 -8.24 13.94
N ASN A 150 26.78 -7.30 13.22
CA ASN A 150 26.85 -5.90 13.62
C ASN A 150 25.59 -5.09 13.24
N LYS A 151 24.69 -5.65 12.41
CA LYS A 151 23.52 -4.96 11.82
C LYS A 151 23.89 -3.66 11.10
N GLU A 152 24.99 -3.70 10.36
CA GLU A 152 25.57 -2.51 9.71
C GLU A 152 24.69 -1.96 8.58
N ASP A 153 23.96 -2.84 7.88
CA ASP A 153 23.04 -2.47 6.79
C ASP A 153 21.59 -2.79 7.15
N GLN A 154 21.17 -2.48 8.38
CA GLN A 154 19.78 -2.70 8.79
C GLN A 154 18.83 -1.76 8.03
N TRP A 155 17.78 -2.31 7.43
CA TRP A 155 16.72 -1.54 6.78
C TRP A 155 15.50 -1.38 7.70
N VAL A 156 14.62 -0.47 7.32
CA VAL A 156 13.36 -0.17 8.01
C VAL A 156 12.34 0.33 6.99
N ALA A 157 11.05 0.15 7.27
CA ALA A 157 9.99 0.83 6.50
C ALA A 157 10.25 2.33 6.49
N ALA A 158 10.01 3.03 5.38
CA ALA A 158 10.20 4.47 5.32
C ALA A 158 9.29 5.21 6.33
N GLU A 159 9.58 6.48 6.59
CA GLU A 159 8.76 7.30 7.48
C GLU A 159 8.04 8.41 6.71
N GLU A 160 6.84 8.75 7.16
CA GLU A 160 5.98 9.81 6.64
C GLU A 160 5.47 10.70 7.78
N LYS A 161 4.79 11.80 7.45
CA LYS A 161 4.14 12.71 8.41
C LYS A 161 2.62 12.60 8.31
N TYR A 162 2.06 11.61 8.96
CA TYR A 162 0.62 11.41 9.01
C TYR A 162 -0.03 12.23 10.14
N HIS A 163 -1.00 13.09 9.82
CA HIS A 163 -1.64 13.99 10.81
C HIS A 163 -0.62 14.79 11.65
N GLY A 164 0.48 15.21 11.03
CA GLY A 164 1.56 15.94 11.71
C GLY A 164 2.49 15.07 12.58
N MET A 165 2.18 13.78 12.76
CA MET A 165 3.00 12.83 13.50
C MET A 165 3.91 12.03 12.57
N ARG A 166 5.16 11.88 12.97
CA ARG A 166 6.11 11.01 12.26
C ARG A 166 5.78 9.55 12.57
N LYS A 167 5.43 8.77 11.54
CA LYS A 167 5.20 7.33 11.66
C LYS A 167 5.89 6.57 10.53
N ARG A 168 5.96 5.24 10.65
CA ARG A 168 6.40 4.36 9.56
C ARG A 168 5.27 4.20 8.56
N ILE A 169 5.60 4.21 7.28
CA ILE A 169 4.65 3.92 6.19
C ILE A 169 4.17 2.47 6.33
N GLU A 170 2.85 2.32 6.33
CA GLU A 170 2.17 1.04 6.23
C GLU A 170 2.25 0.49 4.80
N ALA A 171 2.18 -0.82 4.63
CA ALA A 171 2.14 -1.39 3.29
C ALA A 171 0.81 -1.00 2.62
N TYR A 172 0.85 -0.65 1.34
CA TYR A 172 -0.34 -0.22 0.61
C TYR A 172 -0.46 -0.90 -0.73
N ASN A 173 -1.71 -1.06 -1.16
CA ASN A 173 -2.05 -1.71 -2.42
C ASN A 173 -2.05 -0.70 -3.57
N ILE A 174 -1.40 -1.02 -4.68
CA ILE A 174 -1.49 -0.25 -5.93
C ILE A 174 -1.67 -1.15 -7.14
N LEU A 175 -2.24 -0.59 -8.20
CA LEU A 175 -2.28 -1.20 -9.52
C LEU A 175 -1.19 -0.54 -10.37
N ILE A 176 -0.24 -1.32 -10.86
CA ILE A 176 0.85 -0.84 -11.72
C ILE A 176 1.02 -1.74 -12.94
N GLU A 177 1.62 -1.20 -13.99
CA GLU A 177 2.02 -1.99 -15.15
C GLU A 177 3.41 -2.59 -14.93
N VAL A 178 3.53 -3.91 -15.02
CA VAL A 178 4.80 -4.66 -14.95
C VAL A 178 4.88 -5.52 -16.20
N ASP A 179 5.96 -5.37 -16.98
CA ASP A 179 6.17 -6.09 -18.25
C ASP A 179 5.00 -5.99 -19.25
N GLY A 180 4.25 -4.89 -19.22
CA GLY A 180 3.11 -4.62 -20.11
C GLY A 180 1.77 -5.16 -19.61
N GLU A 181 1.74 -5.80 -18.44
CA GLU A 181 0.52 -6.32 -17.81
C GLU A 181 0.18 -5.54 -16.54
N ALA A 182 -1.11 -5.35 -16.26
CA ALA A 182 -1.56 -4.67 -15.05
C ALA A 182 -1.51 -5.64 -13.85
N GLU A 183 -0.60 -5.37 -12.91
CA GLU A 183 -0.37 -6.14 -11.70
C GLU A 183 -0.90 -5.40 -10.47
N PHE A 184 -1.67 -6.12 -9.64
CA PHE A 184 -2.11 -5.62 -8.35
C PHE A 184 -1.10 -6.04 -7.29
N ILE A 185 -0.44 -5.07 -6.66
CA ILE A 185 0.66 -5.32 -5.74
C ILE A 185 0.41 -4.68 -4.38
N LEU A 186 0.87 -5.35 -3.32
CA LEU A 186 1.01 -4.76 -2.00
C LEU A 186 2.48 -4.42 -1.82
N MET A 187 2.81 -3.19 -1.47
CA MET A 187 4.21 -2.74 -1.39
C MET A 187 4.50 -1.87 -0.18
N GLN A 188 5.77 -1.85 0.22
CA GLN A 188 6.27 -1.00 1.29
C GLN A 188 7.63 -0.40 0.92
N PRO A 189 7.79 0.93 0.97
CA PRO A 189 9.07 1.57 0.76
C PRO A 189 10.01 1.40 1.94
N LEU A 190 11.31 1.23 1.68
CA LEU A 190 12.34 0.97 2.69
C LEU A 190 13.46 2.02 2.65
N THR A 191 13.99 2.36 3.83
CA THR A 191 15.18 3.19 4.02
C THR A 191 16.20 2.45 4.89
N PRO A 192 17.51 2.78 4.78
CA PRO A 192 18.47 2.35 5.78
C PRO A 192 18.11 2.94 7.14
N LYS A 193 18.35 2.20 8.20
CA LYS A 193 18.10 2.67 9.56
C LYS A 193 18.91 3.95 9.85
N GLY A 194 18.20 4.99 10.27
CA GLY A 194 18.81 6.30 10.56
C GLY A 194 19.09 7.17 9.33
N LYS A 195 18.68 6.73 8.14
CA LYS A 195 18.71 7.52 6.90
C LYS A 195 17.29 7.82 6.42
N GLN A 196 17.18 8.85 5.60
CA GLN A 196 15.90 9.28 5.05
C GLN A 196 15.74 8.93 3.57
N ASN A 197 16.83 8.83 2.80
CA ASN A 197 16.76 8.44 1.39
C ASN A 197 16.24 7.00 1.26
N MET A 198 15.39 6.76 0.25
CA MET A 198 14.95 5.41 -0.08
C MET A 198 16.06 4.64 -0.76
N ILE A 199 16.04 3.33 -0.56
CA ILE A 199 16.99 2.40 -1.16
C ILE A 199 16.32 1.25 -1.89
N ALA A 200 15.10 0.90 -1.51
CA ALA A 200 14.40 -0.22 -2.09
C ALA A 200 12.92 -0.15 -1.72
N TRP A 201 12.10 -0.86 -2.48
CA TRP A 201 10.76 -1.23 -2.04
C TRP A 201 10.62 -2.75 -2.05
N LEU A 202 9.89 -3.26 -1.07
CA LEU A 202 9.44 -4.65 -1.06
C LEU A 202 8.01 -4.68 -1.60
N ALA A 203 7.70 -5.64 -2.47
CA ALA A 203 6.36 -5.81 -3.01
C ALA A 203 5.97 -7.29 -3.07
N VAL A 204 4.66 -7.56 -3.01
CA VAL A 204 4.08 -8.88 -3.24
C VAL A 204 2.95 -8.76 -4.27
N PHE A 205 2.97 -9.64 -5.27
CA PHE A 205 1.95 -9.70 -6.32
C PHE A 205 0.67 -10.38 -5.82
N GLN A 206 -0.49 -9.94 -6.31
CA GLN A 206 -1.81 -10.38 -5.83
C GLN A 206 -2.76 -10.86 -6.94
N ASN A 207 -2.31 -10.92 -8.18
CA ASN A 207 -3.07 -11.38 -9.34
C ASN A 207 -2.38 -12.62 -9.96
N GLU A 208 -1.91 -12.57 -11.20
CA GLU A 208 -1.35 -13.73 -11.91
C GLU A 208 -0.13 -14.32 -11.18
N ARG A 209 0.71 -13.45 -10.60
CA ARG A 209 1.90 -13.85 -9.82
C ARG A 209 1.63 -13.97 -8.32
N TYR A 210 0.40 -14.30 -7.92
CA TYR A 210 -0.06 -14.27 -6.53
C TYR A 210 0.95 -14.83 -5.52
N GLY A 211 1.31 -14.02 -4.52
CA GLY A 211 2.19 -14.39 -3.41
C GLY A 211 3.69 -14.35 -3.74
N GLU A 212 4.09 -14.02 -4.96
CA GLU A 212 5.48 -13.78 -5.30
C GLU A 212 5.95 -12.47 -4.65
N ILE A 213 7.00 -12.54 -3.82
CA ILE A 213 7.61 -11.38 -3.15
C ILE A 213 8.86 -10.97 -3.92
N VAL A 214 8.97 -9.68 -4.24
CA VAL A 214 10.10 -9.08 -4.93
C VAL A 214 10.63 -7.88 -4.16
N CYS A 215 11.95 -7.69 -4.21
CA CYS A 215 12.60 -6.48 -3.69
C CYS A 215 13.22 -5.74 -4.87
N TYR A 216 12.77 -4.52 -5.09
CA TYR A 216 13.33 -3.62 -6.10
C TYR A 216 14.29 -2.66 -5.41
N GLU A 217 15.59 -2.85 -5.63
CA GLU A 217 16.64 -1.98 -5.10
C GLU A 217 16.97 -0.87 -6.10
N PHE A 218 17.11 0.36 -5.60
CA PHE A 218 17.59 1.49 -6.39
C PHE A 218 19.10 1.39 -6.59
N LEU A 219 19.59 1.91 -7.72
CA LEU A 219 21.01 1.82 -8.07
C LEU A 219 21.86 2.60 -7.06
N LYS A 220 23.02 2.02 -6.70
CA LYS A 220 23.98 2.68 -5.82
C LYS A 220 24.48 3.97 -6.48
N GLY A 221 24.29 5.09 -5.80
CA GLY A 221 24.68 6.42 -6.28
C GLY A 221 23.50 7.29 -6.71
N GLU A 222 22.31 6.71 -6.90
CA GLU A 222 21.08 7.49 -7.12
C GLU A 222 20.52 7.99 -5.78
N LEU A 223 20.18 9.28 -5.74
CA LEU A 223 19.56 9.89 -4.57
C LEU A 223 18.04 9.86 -4.74
N ILE A 224 17.40 8.79 -4.28
CA ILE A 224 15.94 8.70 -4.26
C ILE A 224 15.43 9.22 -2.90
N TYR A 225 14.61 10.27 -2.94
CA TYR A 225 14.11 10.89 -1.72
C TYR A 225 13.17 9.97 -0.93
N GLY A 226 13.34 9.95 0.38
CA GLY A 226 12.35 9.39 1.29
C GLY A 226 11.04 10.15 1.28
N PRO A 227 9.91 9.50 1.63
CA PRO A 227 8.66 10.18 1.93
C PRO A 227 8.85 11.35 2.90
N ILE A 228 9.56 11.16 4.02
CA ILE A 228 9.83 12.24 4.98
C ILE A 228 10.63 13.42 4.41
N GLN A 229 11.42 13.21 3.36
CA GLN A 229 12.13 14.29 2.66
C GLN A 229 11.24 15.00 1.66
N VAL A 230 10.29 14.29 1.04
CA VAL A 230 9.27 14.87 0.17
C VAL A 230 8.31 15.73 0.99
N GLU A 231 7.88 15.22 2.14
CA GLU A 231 7.11 15.93 3.16
C GLU A 231 7.74 17.28 3.54
N ALA A 232 9.05 17.30 3.78
CA ALA A 232 9.78 18.51 4.10
C ALA A 232 9.81 19.52 2.93
N ARG A 233 9.82 19.06 1.68
CA ARG A 233 9.75 19.93 0.49
C ARG A 233 8.36 20.49 0.27
N VAL A 234 7.34 19.67 0.50
CA VAL A 234 5.93 20.10 0.50
C VAL A 234 5.73 21.20 1.54
N ASP A 235 6.25 21.00 2.76
CA ASP A 235 6.20 22.01 3.84
C ASP A 235 6.94 23.32 3.47
N GLN A 236 7.98 23.24 2.62
CA GLN A 236 8.77 24.38 2.14
C GLN A 236 8.17 25.08 0.92
N ASN A 237 7.18 24.48 0.24
CA ASN A 237 6.55 25.09 -0.92
C ASN A 237 5.71 26.32 -0.46
N PRO A 238 6.02 27.54 -0.95
CA PRO A 238 5.37 28.75 -0.45
C PRO A 238 3.86 28.79 -0.68
N ASP A 239 3.36 28.21 -1.77
CA ASP A 239 1.95 28.29 -2.14
C ASP A 239 1.11 27.28 -1.36
N LEU A 240 1.63 26.06 -1.16
CA LEU A 240 1.03 25.09 -0.24
C LEU A 240 1.05 25.60 1.20
N SER A 241 2.17 26.17 1.65
CA SER A 241 2.30 26.69 3.02
C SER A 241 1.28 27.80 3.31
N LYS A 242 1.08 28.75 2.38
CA LYS A 242 0.03 29.78 2.47
C LYS A 242 -1.37 29.15 2.54
N LEU A 243 -1.65 28.19 1.66
CA LEU A 243 -2.97 27.55 1.55
C LEU A 243 -3.31 26.73 2.80
N ILE A 244 -2.38 25.93 3.30
CA ILE A 244 -2.53 25.16 4.54
C ILE A 244 -2.74 26.10 5.73
N THR A 245 -1.97 27.20 5.81
CA THR A 245 -2.11 28.20 6.88
C THR A 245 -3.46 28.91 6.83
N LEU A 246 -3.96 29.23 5.63
CA LEU A 246 -5.27 29.87 5.44
C LEU A 246 -6.41 28.93 5.84
N TRP A 247 -6.33 27.65 5.48
CA TRP A 247 -7.36 26.66 5.80
C TRP A 247 -7.29 26.15 7.24
N GLY A 248 -6.12 26.20 7.88
CA GLY A 248 -5.94 25.86 9.29
C GLY A 248 -6.34 26.99 10.27
N GLN A 249 -7.16 27.95 9.82
CA GLN A 249 -7.71 29.01 10.68
C GLN A 249 -8.90 28.51 11.50
N VAL A 250 -9.33 29.33 12.46
CA VAL A 250 -10.37 29.00 13.46
C VAL A 250 -11.61 28.35 12.81
N GLY A 251 -11.94 27.14 13.28
CA GLY A 251 -13.14 26.40 12.86
C GLY A 251 -12.89 25.32 11.80
N SER A 252 -11.67 25.17 11.29
CA SER A 252 -11.29 24.11 10.36
C SER A 252 -9.91 23.49 10.66
N GLU A 253 -9.82 22.18 10.46
CA GLU A 253 -8.60 21.39 10.64
C GLU A 253 -8.13 20.90 9.27
N VAL A 254 -6.87 21.18 8.93
CA VAL A 254 -6.21 20.69 7.71
C VAL A 254 -5.30 19.55 8.09
N PHE A 255 -5.41 18.44 7.38
CA PHE A 255 -4.50 17.33 7.59
C PHE A 255 -4.16 16.63 6.27
N ARG A 256 -2.98 16.03 6.27
CA ARG A 256 -2.44 15.27 5.15
C ARG A 256 -2.70 13.78 5.37
N GLY A 257 -3.13 13.09 4.33
CA GLY A 257 -3.33 11.66 4.35
C GLY A 257 -2.02 10.90 4.16
N ASN A 258 -2.11 9.61 3.83
CA ASN A 258 -0.93 8.78 3.59
C ASN A 258 -0.21 9.23 2.31
N LEU A 259 1.11 9.27 2.34
CA LEU A 259 1.93 9.56 1.17
C LEU A 259 2.20 8.26 0.39
N LEU A 260 1.72 8.21 -0.85
CA LEU A 260 1.95 7.09 -1.76
C LEU A 260 3.22 7.33 -2.57
N VAL A 261 4.03 6.29 -2.69
CA VAL A 261 5.27 6.30 -3.45
C VAL A 261 5.10 5.39 -4.66
N ILE A 262 4.95 5.96 -5.84
CA ILE A 262 4.53 5.24 -7.05
C ILE A 262 5.71 5.08 -8.00
N PRO A 263 6.07 3.84 -8.41
CA PRO A 263 7.04 3.63 -9.47
C PRO A 263 6.45 4.07 -10.79
N VAL A 264 7.20 4.86 -11.55
CA VAL A 264 6.87 5.16 -12.94
C VAL A 264 8.13 5.01 -13.78
N ARG A 265 8.27 3.86 -14.43
CA ARG A 265 9.46 3.49 -15.23
C ARG A 265 10.75 3.63 -14.39
N ASN A 266 11.62 4.57 -14.75
CA ASN A 266 12.90 4.83 -14.08
C ASN A 266 12.81 6.02 -13.10
N SER A 267 11.61 6.37 -12.64
CA SER A 267 11.36 7.50 -11.76
C SER A 267 10.38 7.12 -10.66
N VAL A 268 10.33 7.95 -9.62
CA VAL A 268 9.37 7.86 -8.53
C VAL A 268 8.48 9.10 -8.56
N VAL A 269 7.18 8.89 -8.38
CA VAL A 269 6.20 9.97 -8.17
C VAL A 269 5.58 9.79 -6.80
N TYR A 270 5.46 10.89 -6.06
CA TYR A 270 4.86 10.90 -4.73
C TYR A 270 3.49 11.57 -4.82
N VAL A 271 2.49 10.95 -4.21
CA VAL A 271 1.11 11.44 -4.23
C VAL A 271 0.58 11.51 -2.81
N GLU A 272 0.10 12.67 -2.41
CA GLU A 272 -0.39 12.91 -1.05
C GLU A 272 -1.73 13.67 -1.10
N PRO A 273 -2.80 13.12 -0.53
CA PRO A 273 -4.08 13.82 -0.43
C PRO A 273 -4.08 14.82 0.74
N LEU A 274 -4.70 15.98 0.51
CA LEU A 274 -4.89 17.04 1.49
C LEU A 274 -6.39 17.15 1.81
N TYR A 275 -6.74 16.93 3.08
CA TYR A 275 -8.10 16.95 3.57
C TYR A 275 -8.38 18.20 4.41
N LEU A 276 -9.65 18.59 4.44
CA LEU A 276 -10.18 19.62 5.30
C LEU A 276 -11.39 19.08 6.05
N SER A 277 -11.44 19.29 7.36
CA SER A 277 -12.59 18.99 8.21
C SER A 277 -13.00 20.22 9.01
N SER A 278 -14.28 20.28 9.42
CA SER A 278 -14.77 21.32 10.33
C SER A 278 -14.66 20.86 11.78
N GLU A 279 -14.31 21.76 12.70
CA GLU A 279 -14.32 21.46 14.14
C GLU A 279 -15.73 21.08 14.66
N VAL A 280 -16.79 21.58 14.01
CA VAL A 280 -18.19 21.33 14.39
C VAL A 280 -18.75 20.06 13.74
N SER A 281 -18.33 19.77 12.51
CA SER A 281 -18.71 18.59 11.73
C SER A 281 -17.46 17.98 11.09
N PRO A 282 -16.81 17.00 11.73
CA PRO A 282 -15.44 16.65 11.37
C PRO A 282 -15.30 15.75 10.15
N ILE A 283 -16.34 15.57 9.34
CA ILE A 283 -16.27 14.74 8.12
C ILE A 283 -15.19 15.32 7.19
N PRO A 284 -14.11 14.57 6.90
CA PRO A 284 -13.05 15.09 6.04
C PRO A 284 -13.47 15.14 4.58
N GLU A 285 -13.17 16.25 3.94
CA GLU A 285 -13.35 16.44 2.51
C GLU A 285 -11.98 16.53 1.83
N LEU A 286 -11.78 15.74 0.76
CA LEU A 286 -10.60 15.90 -0.09
C LEU A 286 -10.66 17.29 -0.71
N ARG A 287 -9.63 18.10 -0.47
CA ARG A 287 -9.52 19.46 -1.03
C ARG A 287 -8.49 19.55 -2.14
N LYS A 288 -7.33 18.91 -1.97
CA LYS A 288 -6.27 18.89 -2.98
C LYS A 288 -5.59 17.55 -3.01
N VAL A 289 -4.98 17.24 -4.15
CA VAL A 289 -4.00 16.17 -4.31
C VAL A 289 -2.67 16.84 -4.63
N ILE A 290 -1.66 16.58 -3.82
CA ILE A 290 -0.28 17.04 -4.00
C ILE A 290 0.46 15.94 -4.75
N VAL A 291 1.16 16.32 -5.80
CA VAL A 291 2.04 15.43 -6.56
C VAL A 291 3.44 16.03 -6.56
N VAL A 292 4.42 15.20 -6.24
CA VAL A 292 5.84 15.56 -6.29
C VAL A 292 6.56 14.59 -7.21
N TRP A 293 7.36 15.13 -8.11
CA TRP A 293 8.15 14.37 -9.06
C TRP A 293 9.49 15.05 -9.26
N TYR A 294 10.56 14.27 -9.30
CA TYR A 294 11.86 14.77 -9.70
C TYR A 294 11.92 14.87 -11.21
N ASP A 295 12.05 16.09 -11.74
CA ASP A 295 12.21 16.30 -13.18
C ASP A 295 13.68 16.06 -13.57
N PRO A 296 13.99 14.97 -14.29
CA PRO A 296 15.36 14.66 -14.68
C PRO A 296 15.92 15.65 -15.71
N VAL A 297 15.06 16.38 -16.45
CA VAL A 297 15.48 17.35 -17.47
C VAL A 297 15.88 18.68 -16.83
N ALA A 298 15.04 19.20 -15.94
CA ALA A 298 15.36 20.42 -15.19
C ALA A 298 16.35 20.17 -14.03
N GLY A 299 16.49 18.91 -13.60
CA GLY A 299 17.36 18.53 -12.49
C GLY A 299 16.83 18.97 -11.12
N GLU A 300 15.55 19.29 -11.01
CA GLU A 300 14.91 19.82 -9.81
C GLU A 300 13.58 19.13 -9.49
N ASP A 301 13.13 19.26 -8.25
CA ASP A 301 11.84 18.74 -7.80
C ASP A 301 10.70 19.63 -8.30
N ARG A 302 9.74 19.05 -9.01
CA ARG A 302 8.47 19.70 -9.34
C ARG A 302 7.41 19.30 -8.33
N ILE A 303 6.70 20.30 -7.82
CA ILE A 303 5.58 20.13 -6.90
C ILE A 303 4.38 20.82 -7.52
N ALA A 304 3.29 20.08 -7.71
CA ALA A 304 2.00 20.68 -8.07
C ALA A 304 0.88 20.11 -7.21
N PHE A 305 -0.22 20.84 -7.15
CA PHE A 305 -1.40 20.42 -6.41
C PHE A 305 -2.66 20.91 -7.12
N ALA A 306 -3.69 20.06 -7.16
CA ALA A 306 -4.96 20.36 -7.85
C ALA A 306 -6.14 19.69 -7.14
N ASP A 307 -7.36 19.97 -7.59
CA ASP A 307 -8.57 19.39 -7.00
C ASP A 307 -8.70 17.90 -7.30
N THR A 308 -8.14 17.45 -8.43
CA THR A 308 -8.13 16.05 -8.83
C THR A 308 -6.71 15.50 -8.99
N THR A 309 -6.54 14.19 -8.79
CA THR A 309 -5.28 13.49 -9.04
C THR A 309 -4.81 13.70 -10.48
N LEU A 310 -5.71 13.63 -11.46
CA LEU A 310 -5.36 13.79 -12.88
C LEU A 310 -4.80 15.18 -13.19
N GLU A 311 -5.43 16.24 -12.67
CA GLU A 311 -4.95 17.61 -12.85
C GLU A 311 -3.59 17.83 -12.18
N ALA A 312 -3.40 17.30 -10.97
CA ALA A 312 -2.15 17.43 -10.25
C ALA A 312 -1.00 16.72 -10.99
N PHE A 313 -1.22 15.50 -11.48
CA PHE A 313 -0.26 14.77 -12.31
C PHE A 313 0.06 15.51 -13.61
N THR A 314 -0.97 16.00 -14.30
CA THR A 314 -0.79 16.74 -15.55
C THR A 314 0.03 18.01 -15.31
N SER A 315 -0.26 18.74 -14.24
CA SER A 315 0.48 19.95 -13.88
C SER A 315 1.95 19.68 -13.58
N VAL A 316 2.24 18.65 -12.77
CA VAL A 316 3.62 18.25 -12.45
C VAL A 316 4.40 17.85 -13.71
N LEU A 317 3.82 17.01 -14.58
CA LEU A 317 4.51 16.48 -15.75
C LEU A 317 4.70 17.54 -16.84
N THR A 318 3.70 18.38 -17.08
CA THR A 318 3.74 19.39 -18.15
C THR A 318 4.38 20.71 -17.73
N GLY A 319 4.46 20.99 -16.43
CA GLY A 319 4.87 22.28 -15.89
C GLY A 319 3.86 23.40 -16.16
N LYS A 320 2.64 23.08 -16.59
CA LYS A 320 1.57 24.04 -16.85
C LYS A 320 0.44 23.85 -15.85
N GLU A 321 -0.05 24.94 -15.27
CA GLU A 321 -1.31 24.90 -14.55
C GLU A 321 -2.42 24.50 -15.53
N VAL A 322 -3.08 23.38 -15.23
CA VAL A 322 -4.27 22.95 -15.94
C VAL A 322 -5.44 23.74 -15.37
N GLU A 323 -6.10 24.55 -16.19
CA GLU A 323 -7.35 25.18 -15.79
C GLU A 323 -8.34 24.07 -15.39
N ALA A 324 -8.95 24.23 -14.20
CA ALA A 324 -9.92 23.27 -13.67
C ALA A 324 -10.95 22.93 -14.74
N ILE A 325 -11.07 21.64 -15.07
CA ILE A 325 -12.10 21.20 -16.00
C ILE A 325 -13.41 21.23 -15.21
N GLU A 326 -14.05 22.41 -15.13
CA GLU A 326 -15.36 22.57 -14.50
C GLU A 326 -16.30 21.48 -15.02
N GLY A 327 -16.93 20.77 -14.08
CA GLY A 327 -17.70 19.54 -14.24
C GLY A 327 -18.83 19.58 -15.26
N LYS A 328 -18.48 19.67 -16.54
CA LYS A 328 -19.28 19.17 -17.65
C LYS A 328 -18.85 17.74 -17.87
N GLU A 329 -19.82 16.83 -17.97
CA GLU A 329 -19.62 15.43 -18.36
C GLU A 329 -18.44 15.31 -19.32
N ILE A 330 -17.33 14.76 -18.83
CA ILE A 330 -16.14 14.57 -19.63
C ILE A 330 -16.51 13.48 -20.63
N SER A 331 -16.94 13.88 -21.83
CA SER A 331 -17.25 12.91 -22.88
C SER A 331 -16.05 11.98 -23.06
N GLU A 332 -16.27 10.69 -23.30
CA GLU A 332 -15.21 9.70 -23.55
C GLU A 332 -14.20 10.18 -24.61
N LYS A 333 -14.66 11.01 -25.54
CA LYS A 333 -13.84 11.64 -26.57
C LYS A 333 -12.77 12.58 -25.98
N LYS A 334 -13.13 13.41 -25.00
CA LYS A 334 -12.22 14.34 -24.35
C LYS A 334 -11.21 13.63 -23.45
N VAL A 335 -11.62 12.54 -22.79
CA VAL A 335 -10.68 11.65 -22.07
C VAL A 335 -9.68 11.03 -23.04
N LYS A 336 -10.15 10.52 -24.18
CA LYS A 336 -9.27 9.95 -25.22
C LYS A 336 -8.30 10.97 -25.79
N GLU A 337 -8.74 12.20 -26.05
CA GLU A 337 -7.88 13.29 -26.53
C GLU A 337 -6.76 13.61 -25.50
N ILE A 338 -7.10 13.68 -24.21
CA ILE A 338 -6.11 13.92 -23.14
C ILE A 338 -5.13 12.74 -23.02
N ILE A 339 -5.61 11.50 -23.09
CA ILE A 339 -4.75 10.30 -23.07
C ILE A 339 -3.80 10.29 -24.27
N GLU A 340 -4.27 10.66 -25.46
CA GLU A 340 -3.41 10.77 -26.64
C GLU A 340 -2.37 11.89 -26.51
N GLU A 341 -2.74 13.03 -25.92
CA GLU A 341 -1.80 14.11 -25.68
C GLU A 341 -0.73 13.72 -24.65
N ILE A 342 -1.11 13.04 -23.56
CA ILE A 342 -0.17 12.46 -22.59
C ILE A 342 0.76 11.45 -23.27
N LYS A 343 0.23 10.56 -24.12
CA LYS A 343 1.05 9.60 -24.88
C LYS A 343 2.04 10.31 -25.81
N ARG A 344 1.60 11.34 -26.54
CA ARG A 344 2.47 12.12 -27.43
C ARG A 344 3.59 12.80 -26.64
N LEU A 345 3.26 13.43 -25.52
CA LEU A 345 4.24 14.10 -24.66
C LEU A 345 5.24 13.10 -24.06
N LEU A 346 4.79 11.92 -23.62
CA LEU A 346 5.66 10.84 -23.15
C LEU A 346 6.61 10.33 -24.25
N GLU A 347 6.17 10.35 -25.50
CA GLU A 347 6.96 9.91 -26.64
C GLU A 347 7.94 10.99 -27.14
N GLU A 348 7.57 12.27 -27.04
CA GLU A 348 8.47 13.42 -27.23
C GLU A 348 9.57 13.41 -26.15
N LEU A 349 9.21 13.25 -24.88
CA LEU A 349 10.15 13.06 -23.77
C LEU A 349 11.10 11.88 -24.00
N ARG A 350 10.59 10.76 -24.52
CA ARG A 350 11.41 9.58 -24.83
C ARG A 350 12.50 9.87 -25.86
N LYS A 351 12.18 10.64 -26.91
CA LYS A 351 13.15 11.02 -27.95
C LYS A 351 14.22 11.99 -27.46
N GLU A 352 13.92 12.76 -26.42
CA GLU A 352 14.87 13.69 -25.82
C GLU A 352 15.80 13.01 -24.80
N VAL A 353 15.34 11.98 -24.09
CA VAL A 353 16.17 11.19 -23.15
C VAL A 353 17.12 10.21 -23.87
N GLU A 354 16.82 9.80 -25.10
CA GLU A 354 17.71 8.94 -25.91
C GLU A 354 18.81 9.71 -26.67
N LYS A 355 18.87 11.05 -26.56
CA LYS A 355 19.98 11.89 -27.06
C LYS A 355 20.95 12.24 -25.95
#